data_AF-A0A833TXJ8-F1
#
_entry.id   AF-A0A833TXJ8-F1
#
_cell.length_a   1.000
_cell.length_b   1.000
_cell.length_c   1.000
_cell.angle_alpha   90.00
_cell.angle_beta   90.00
_cell.angle_gamma   90.00
#
_symmetry.space_group_name_H-M   'P 1'
#
loop_
_entity.id
_entity.type
_entity.pdbx_description
1 polymer ?
#
loop_
_entity_poly.entity_id
_entity_poly.type
_entity_poly.pdbx_seq_one_letter_code
_entity_poly.pdbx_strand_id
1 'polypeptide(L)'
;MASASRSLFLALIRNGRNGGGLIFSAQSLSLFNRTGYLSRSLSSTTQSSEFLEESLNSQENDDLRSRIFRLRLPKRSAANVLHRWVSEGNQITISELRQISKELRKSQRYKHALEISEWMVARGEYELSDSDYAIRIDLITKVFGIDAAERYFEGLPVTAKTSETYTALLHSYAGAKLTGKAEELYERIKESNLSFNALTYNEMMTLYMSVGHVEKVPIVVEELKRQKVAPDIFTYNLWISSCAATLNINEVRRILEEMSCDSSSNEDWMRYIKLTNIYIATGHLVNAESDSLVETEKGITQREWITYDFLIILYAGLGNKDRIDQIWKCLRMTRNKMTSRNYVCILSSYLMLGHLKEVGEVIDQWKQSSTTEFDGSACSRLLDAFAEVGLTEKAHNFHILLVEKNCDPPSPSK
;
A
#
# COMPACT_ATOMS: atom_id res chain seq x y z
N MET A 1 14.39 8.57 21.39
CA MET A 1 14.28 8.81 19.93
C MET A 1 13.97 7.54 19.15
N ALA A 2 14.74 6.45 19.30
CA ALA A 2 14.50 5.17 18.61
C ALA A 2 13.05 4.63 18.68
N SER A 3 12.44 4.58 19.87
CA SER A 3 11.04 4.13 20.06
C SER A 3 10.00 5.01 19.34
N ALA A 4 10.33 6.27 19.08
CA ALA A 4 9.40 7.23 18.50
C ALA A 4 9.61 7.35 16.97
N SER A 5 10.86 7.19 16.49
CA SER A 5 11.17 6.95 15.07
C SER A 5 10.50 5.66 14.60
N ARG A 6 10.51 4.64 15.47
CA ARG A 6 9.82 3.35 15.31
C ARG A 6 8.33 3.52 15.10
N SER A 7 7.60 4.15 16.01
CA SER A 7 6.13 4.25 15.86
C SER A 7 5.70 5.18 14.71
N LEU A 8 6.52 6.18 14.35
CA LEU A 8 6.23 7.04 13.21
C LEU A 8 6.44 6.36 11.85
N PHE A 9 7.54 5.63 11.66
CA PHE A 9 7.77 4.86 10.42
C PHE A 9 6.60 3.93 10.11
N LEU A 10 6.09 3.30 11.16
CA LEU A 10 4.96 2.39 11.11
C LEU A 10 3.66 3.12 10.72
N ALA A 11 3.47 4.35 11.19
CA ALA A 11 2.37 5.22 10.79
C ALA A 11 2.51 5.78 9.34
N LEU A 12 3.70 5.74 8.75
CA LEU A 12 3.96 6.17 7.37
C LEU A 12 3.79 5.02 6.38
N ILE A 13 4.24 3.82 6.75
CA ILE A 13 3.91 2.59 6.02
C ILE A 13 2.39 2.35 6.04
N ARG A 14 1.70 2.66 7.15
CA ARG A 14 0.23 2.63 7.32
C ARG A 14 -0.55 3.38 6.23
N ASN A 15 0.06 4.36 5.56
CA ASN A 15 -0.66 5.32 4.72
C ASN A 15 -0.38 5.20 3.21
N GLY A 16 0.52 4.31 2.80
CA GLY A 16 0.72 3.91 1.40
C GLY A 16 -0.33 2.91 0.87
N ARG A 17 -1.24 2.42 1.73
CA ARG A 17 -2.30 1.44 1.38
C ARG A 17 -3.72 2.02 1.40
N ASN A 18 -3.93 3.28 1.79
CA ASN A 18 -5.27 3.91 1.80
C ASN A 18 -5.69 4.52 0.45
N GLY A 19 -5.04 4.16 -0.65
CA GLY A 19 -5.47 4.49 -2.00
C GLY A 19 -4.92 3.49 -3.00
N GLY A 20 -5.75 2.53 -3.41
CA GLY A 20 -5.42 1.59 -4.50
C GLY A 20 -4.97 0.22 -4.01
N GLY A 21 -5.94 -0.68 -3.81
CA GLY A 21 -5.68 -2.11 -3.78
C GLY A 21 -5.14 -2.56 -5.14
N LEU A 22 -3.82 -2.65 -5.26
CA LEU A 22 -3.19 -3.48 -6.28
C LEU A 22 -3.29 -4.92 -5.78
N ILE A 23 -4.23 -5.64 -6.38
CA ILE A 23 -4.25 -7.08 -6.47
C ILE A 23 -2.89 -7.51 -7.03
N PHE A 24 -1.98 -7.98 -6.17
CA PHE A 24 -0.88 -8.84 -6.61
C PHE A 24 -1.35 -10.28 -6.43
N SER A 25 -2.20 -10.72 -7.36
CA SER A 25 -2.30 -12.14 -7.68
C SER A 25 -0.96 -12.55 -8.30
N ALA A 26 -0.33 -13.60 -7.79
CA ALA A 26 0.98 -14.12 -8.20
C ALA A 26 1.03 -14.68 -9.65
N GLN A 27 0.20 -14.19 -10.57
CA GLN A 27 0.16 -14.60 -11.98
C GLN A 27 0.41 -13.44 -12.98
N SER A 28 0.69 -12.21 -12.54
CA SER A 28 0.94 -11.08 -13.46
C SER A 28 2.39 -10.61 -13.51
N LEU A 29 3.34 -11.56 -13.64
CA LEU A 29 4.70 -11.29 -14.12
C LEU A 29 4.87 -11.80 -15.55
N SER A 30 4.02 -11.30 -16.45
CA SER A 30 4.38 -11.15 -17.86
C SER A 30 3.52 -10.02 -18.44
N LEU A 31 4.09 -9.26 -19.38
CA LEU A 31 3.48 -8.16 -20.15
C LEU A 31 3.63 -6.73 -19.57
N PHE A 32 4.78 -6.12 -19.84
CA PHE A 32 4.84 -4.71 -20.23
C PHE A 32 5.59 -4.61 -21.56
N ASN A 33 4.86 -4.42 -22.66
CA ASN A 33 5.41 -4.00 -23.94
C ASN A 33 4.49 -2.93 -24.53
N ARG A 34 5.10 -1.79 -24.91
CA ARG A 34 4.67 -0.75 -25.88
C ARG A 34 3.48 0.15 -25.52
N THR A 35 3.73 1.44 -25.21
CA THR A 35 3.77 2.67 -26.06
C THR A 35 2.40 3.29 -26.35
N GLY A 36 2.29 4.62 -26.18
CA GLY A 36 1.23 5.41 -26.83
C GLY A 36 0.95 6.76 -26.17
N TYR A 37 1.72 7.78 -26.57
CA TYR A 37 1.43 9.19 -26.34
C TYR A 37 0.06 9.58 -26.90
N LEU A 38 -0.74 10.36 -26.17
CA LEU A 38 -1.59 11.39 -26.79
C LEU A 38 -1.71 12.61 -25.86
N SER A 39 -1.39 13.75 -26.46
CA SER A 39 -1.31 15.10 -25.94
C SER A 39 -2.69 15.77 -25.75
N ARG A 40 -2.78 16.64 -24.74
CA ARG A 40 -3.81 17.67 -24.59
C ARG A 40 -3.75 18.70 -25.73
N SER A 41 -4.90 19.23 -26.10
CA SER A 41 -5.03 20.65 -26.45
C SER A 41 -6.30 21.25 -25.82
N LEU A 42 -6.19 22.52 -25.43
CA LEU A 42 -7.20 23.36 -24.79
C LEU A 42 -7.83 24.30 -25.82
N SER A 43 -9.10 24.65 -25.62
CA SER A 43 -9.84 25.75 -26.25
C SER A 43 -10.90 26.27 -25.26
N SER A 44 -11.25 27.57 -25.28
CA SER A 44 -12.00 28.20 -24.19
C SER A 44 -13.09 29.20 -24.62
N THR A 45 -14.04 29.42 -23.70
CA THR A 45 -15.07 30.50 -23.64
C THR A 45 -16.20 30.34 -24.68
N THR A 46 -17.51 30.54 -24.41
CA THR A 46 -18.20 31.54 -23.56
C THR A 46 -19.69 31.15 -23.36
N GLN A 47 -20.25 31.45 -22.17
CA GLN A 47 -21.63 31.86 -21.81
C GLN A 47 -22.94 31.15 -22.31
N SER A 48 -23.64 30.58 -21.31
CA SER A 48 -25.09 30.63 -20.97
C SER A 48 -26.21 30.19 -21.92
N SER A 49 -27.07 29.33 -21.34
CA SER A 49 -28.53 29.21 -21.46
C SER A 49 -29.06 27.89 -22.01
N GLU A 50 -29.99 27.35 -21.21
CA GLU A 50 -31.03 26.33 -21.41
C GLU A 50 -31.19 25.60 -22.75
N PHE A 51 -31.41 24.29 -22.60
CA PHE A 51 -32.05 23.37 -23.53
C PHE A 51 -31.46 23.31 -24.94
N LEU A 52 -30.75 22.21 -25.22
CA LEU A 52 -30.98 21.39 -26.40
C LEU A 52 -30.26 20.04 -26.18
N GLU A 53 -31.06 18.97 -26.16
CA GLU A 53 -30.58 17.65 -26.55
C GLU A 53 -29.93 17.77 -27.92
N GLU A 54 -28.65 17.46 -28.04
CA GLU A 54 -28.13 16.83 -29.25
C GLU A 54 -26.80 16.12 -28.95
N SER A 55 -26.89 14.78 -28.91
CA SER A 55 -26.07 13.89 -29.71
C SER A 55 -24.61 14.32 -29.93
N LEU A 56 -23.72 13.75 -29.12
CA LEU A 56 -22.39 13.36 -29.60
C LEU A 56 -22.24 11.85 -29.43
N ASN A 57 -22.41 11.16 -30.55
CA ASN A 57 -22.07 9.77 -30.79
C ASN A 57 -20.64 9.44 -30.31
N SER A 58 -20.54 8.50 -29.40
CA SER A 58 -19.83 7.26 -29.72
C SER A 58 -20.83 6.13 -29.59
N GLN A 59 -20.80 5.15 -30.49
CA GLN A 59 -21.51 3.89 -30.28
C GLN A 59 -20.97 3.27 -28.99
N GLU A 60 -21.56 3.57 -27.83
CA GLU A 60 -21.44 2.70 -26.67
C GLU A 60 -22.14 1.41 -27.07
N ASN A 61 -21.37 0.41 -27.48
CA ASN A 61 -21.87 -0.96 -27.56
C ASN A 61 -22.63 -1.22 -26.26
N ASP A 62 -23.93 -1.48 -26.37
CA ASP A 62 -24.80 -1.70 -25.22
C ASP A 62 -24.47 -3.06 -24.62
N ASP A 63 -23.39 -3.09 -23.84
CA ASP A 63 -22.85 -4.26 -23.17
C ASP A 63 -23.18 -4.24 -21.66
N LEU A 64 -23.09 -5.41 -21.01
CA LEU A 64 -23.40 -5.53 -19.60
C LEU A 64 -22.52 -4.61 -18.73
N ARG A 65 -21.24 -4.51 -19.11
CA ARG A 65 -20.22 -3.62 -18.54
C ARG A 65 -20.71 -2.17 -18.46
N SER A 66 -21.05 -1.57 -19.59
CA SER A 66 -21.50 -0.18 -19.69
C SER A 66 -22.80 0.06 -18.93
N ARG A 67 -23.78 -0.86 -19.00
CA ARG A 67 -25.04 -0.77 -18.23
C ARG A 67 -24.80 -0.73 -16.71
N ILE A 68 -23.90 -1.56 -16.18
CA ILE A 68 -23.54 -1.55 -14.75
C ILE A 68 -22.75 -0.29 -14.37
N PHE A 69 -21.84 0.16 -15.23
CA PHE A 69 -21.03 1.36 -14.96
C PHE A 69 -21.86 2.65 -15.02
N ARG A 70 -22.96 2.69 -15.80
CA ARG A 70 -23.96 3.77 -15.80
C ARG A 70 -24.69 3.95 -14.46
N LEU A 71 -24.66 2.97 -13.56
CA LEU A 71 -25.20 3.10 -12.19
C LEU A 71 -24.32 4.01 -11.32
N ARG A 72 -24.42 5.34 -11.49
CA ARG A 72 -23.60 6.31 -10.74
C ARG A 72 -23.93 6.34 -9.23
N LEU A 73 -25.14 5.92 -8.83
CA LEU A 73 -25.61 5.98 -7.45
C LEU A 73 -25.62 4.59 -6.80
N PRO A 74 -25.05 4.42 -5.59
CA PRO A 74 -25.08 3.15 -4.84
C PRO A 74 -26.47 2.61 -4.51
N LYS A 75 -27.52 3.44 -4.57
CA LYS A 75 -28.90 3.00 -4.35
C LYS A 75 -29.45 2.16 -5.51
N ARG A 76 -28.87 2.28 -6.71
CA ARG A 76 -29.33 1.52 -7.87
C ARG A 76 -28.65 0.15 -7.87
N SER A 77 -29.45 -0.91 -7.93
CA SER A 77 -28.94 -2.27 -7.83
C SER A 77 -28.31 -2.76 -9.14
N ALA A 78 -27.09 -3.29 -9.05
CA ALA A 78 -26.44 -4.03 -10.12
C ALA A 78 -27.14 -5.37 -10.38
N ALA A 79 -27.68 -6.03 -9.35
CA ALA A 79 -28.47 -7.26 -9.52
C ALA A 79 -29.70 -7.02 -10.42
N ASN A 80 -30.39 -5.89 -10.28
CA ASN A 80 -31.52 -5.54 -11.16
C ASN A 80 -31.10 -5.30 -12.62
N VAL A 81 -29.86 -4.91 -12.87
CA VAL A 81 -29.32 -4.79 -14.24
C VAL A 81 -29.00 -6.18 -14.79
N LEU A 82 -28.40 -7.06 -13.98
CA LEU A 82 -28.13 -8.44 -14.36
C LEU A 82 -29.40 -9.22 -14.68
N HIS A 83 -30.45 -9.09 -13.86
CA HIS A 83 -31.74 -9.74 -14.12
C HIS A 83 -32.36 -9.26 -15.44
N ARG A 84 -32.34 -7.95 -15.71
CA ARG A 84 -32.85 -7.39 -16.96
C ARG A 84 -32.05 -7.88 -18.17
N TRP A 85 -30.73 -7.87 -18.07
CA TRP A 85 -29.85 -8.34 -19.14
C TRP A 85 -30.16 -9.79 -19.54
N VAL A 86 -30.39 -10.68 -18.57
CA VAL A 86 -30.75 -12.08 -18.88
C VAL A 86 -32.20 -12.22 -19.36
N SER A 87 -33.13 -11.39 -18.87
CA SER A 87 -34.51 -11.38 -19.38
C SER A 87 -34.61 -10.94 -20.85
N GLU A 88 -33.64 -10.16 -21.33
CA GLU A 88 -33.48 -9.80 -22.74
C GLU A 88 -32.90 -10.94 -23.60
N GLY A 89 -32.60 -12.10 -23.00
CA GLY A 89 -32.07 -13.29 -23.68
C GLY A 89 -30.54 -13.33 -23.78
N ASN A 90 -29.83 -12.37 -23.20
CA ASN A 90 -28.38 -12.32 -23.26
C ASN A 90 -27.73 -13.31 -22.27
N GLN A 91 -26.63 -13.92 -22.70
CA GLN A 91 -25.82 -14.80 -21.86
C GLN A 91 -24.83 -13.99 -21.04
N ILE A 92 -24.54 -14.46 -19.82
CA ILE A 92 -23.54 -13.87 -18.93
C ILE A 92 -22.53 -14.94 -18.56
N THR A 93 -21.25 -14.66 -18.81
CA THR A 93 -20.17 -15.56 -18.41
C THR A 93 -19.64 -15.20 -17.03
N ILE A 94 -19.17 -16.20 -16.28
CA ILE A 94 -18.55 -15.99 -14.96
C ILE A 94 -17.29 -15.10 -15.05
N SER A 95 -16.53 -15.23 -16.13
CA SER A 95 -15.31 -14.43 -16.38
C SER A 95 -15.64 -12.95 -16.57
N GLU A 96 -16.73 -12.64 -17.27
CA GLU A 96 -17.22 -11.27 -17.42
C GLU A 96 -17.62 -10.65 -16.08
N LEU A 97 -18.37 -11.38 -15.24
CA LEU A 97 -18.74 -10.91 -13.90
C LEU A 97 -17.54 -10.68 -12.99
N ARG A 98 -16.55 -11.59 -13.02
CA ARG A 98 -15.29 -11.44 -12.27
C ARG A 98 -14.53 -10.18 -12.71
N GLN A 99 -14.48 -9.90 -14.02
CA GLN A 99 -13.83 -8.71 -14.56
C GLN A 99 -14.56 -7.41 -14.17
N ILE A 100 -15.90 -7.39 -14.29
CA ILE A 100 -16.72 -6.24 -13.87
C ILE A 100 -16.56 -5.99 -12.37
N SER A 101 -16.63 -7.03 -11.54
CA SER A 101 -16.42 -6.94 -10.09
C SER A 101 -15.02 -6.40 -9.74
N LYS A 102 -13.97 -6.84 -10.45
CA LYS A 102 -12.61 -6.32 -10.29
C LYS A 102 -12.51 -4.82 -10.57
N GLU A 103 -13.12 -4.32 -11.63
CA GLU A 103 -13.07 -2.89 -11.98
C GLU A 103 -13.99 -2.02 -11.11
N LEU A 104 -15.10 -2.58 -10.60
CA LEU A 104 -15.90 -1.92 -9.56
C LEU A 104 -15.16 -1.79 -8.24
N ARG A 105 -14.40 -2.81 -7.82
CA ARG A 105 -13.53 -2.72 -6.62
C ARG A 105 -12.43 -1.66 -6.78
N LYS A 106 -11.80 -1.57 -7.96
CA LYS A 106 -10.82 -0.52 -8.27
C LYS A 106 -11.42 0.89 -8.19
N SER A 107 -12.67 1.04 -8.61
CA SER A 107 -13.42 2.31 -8.51
C SER A 107 -14.14 2.49 -7.17
N GLN A 108 -13.84 1.67 -6.16
CA GLN A 108 -14.43 1.71 -4.81
C GLN A 108 -15.96 1.56 -4.77
N ARG A 109 -16.57 1.01 -5.82
CA ARG A 109 -18.01 0.72 -5.88
C ARG A 109 -18.34 -0.64 -5.26
N TYR A 110 -17.91 -0.84 -4.02
CA TYR A 110 -17.98 -2.14 -3.31
C TYR A 110 -19.38 -2.72 -3.22
N LYS A 111 -20.41 -1.88 -3.02
CA LYS A 111 -21.80 -2.35 -2.98
C LYS A 111 -22.24 -3.04 -4.28
N HIS A 112 -21.95 -2.44 -5.43
CA HIS A 112 -22.31 -3.04 -6.73
C HIS A 112 -21.50 -4.33 -6.98
N ALA A 113 -20.22 -4.34 -6.59
CA ALA A 113 -19.40 -5.54 -6.69
C ALA A 113 -19.90 -6.67 -5.79
N LEU A 114 -20.42 -6.34 -4.59
CA LEU A 114 -21.02 -7.30 -3.67
C LEU A 114 -22.30 -7.90 -4.25
N GLU A 115 -23.20 -7.06 -4.77
CA GLU A 115 -24.43 -7.54 -5.41
C GLU A 115 -24.14 -8.48 -6.60
N ILE A 116 -23.10 -8.20 -7.40
CA ILE A 116 -22.65 -9.11 -8.46
C ILE A 116 -22.16 -10.44 -7.87
N SER A 117 -21.35 -10.38 -6.81
CA SER A 117 -20.82 -11.57 -6.15
C SER A 117 -21.93 -12.42 -5.51
N GLU A 118 -22.96 -11.82 -4.93
CA GLU A 118 -24.15 -12.49 -4.39
C GLU A 118 -24.98 -13.12 -5.50
N TRP A 119 -25.16 -12.40 -6.61
CA TRP A 119 -25.88 -12.91 -7.78
C TRP A 119 -25.20 -14.14 -8.39
N MET A 120 -23.85 -14.20 -8.38
CA MET A 120 -23.11 -15.39 -8.80
C MET A 120 -23.42 -16.62 -7.94
N VAL A 121 -23.67 -16.45 -6.63
CA VAL A 121 -24.07 -17.56 -5.74
C VAL A 121 -25.50 -17.97 -5.99
N ALA A 122 -26.41 -17.00 -6.09
CA ALA A 122 -27.85 -17.23 -6.15
C ALA A 122 -28.26 -18.07 -7.37
N ARG A 123 -27.48 -18.04 -8.46
CA ARG A 123 -27.73 -18.87 -9.64
C ARG A 123 -27.38 -20.35 -9.45
N GLY A 124 -26.41 -20.69 -8.62
CA GLY A 124 -25.98 -22.09 -8.40
C GLY A 124 -25.37 -22.80 -9.63
N GLU A 125 -25.45 -22.21 -10.82
CA GLU A 125 -24.94 -22.75 -12.09
C GLU A 125 -23.42 -22.55 -12.26
N TYR A 126 -22.80 -21.73 -11.41
CA TYR A 126 -21.41 -21.32 -11.54
C TYR A 126 -20.53 -22.02 -10.51
N GLU A 127 -19.43 -22.63 -10.98
CA GLU A 127 -18.37 -23.11 -10.10
C GLU A 127 -17.59 -21.90 -9.54
N LEU A 128 -17.88 -21.57 -8.29
CA LEU A 128 -17.17 -20.54 -7.55
C LEU A 128 -15.79 -21.04 -7.16
N SER A 129 -14.76 -20.24 -7.41
CA SER A 129 -13.42 -20.51 -6.94
C SER A 129 -13.22 -20.02 -5.51
N ASP A 130 -12.19 -20.52 -4.83
CA ASP A 130 -11.70 -20.02 -3.55
C ASP A 130 -11.54 -18.49 -3.54
N SER A 131 -11.07 -17.95 -4.67
CA SER A 131 -10.87 -16.52 -4.85
C SER A 131 -12.18 -15.74 -4.87
N ASP A 132 -13.27 -16.32 -5.40
CA ASP A 132 -14.58 -15.67 -5.37
C ASP A 132 -15.09 -15.54 -3.92
N TYR A 133 -14.86 -16.56 -3.08
CA TYR A 133 -15.20 -16.51 -1.65
C TYR A 133 -14.34 -15.49 -0.89
N ALA A 134 -13.03 -15.47 -1.15
CA ALA A 134 -12.10 -14.51 -0.57
C ALA A 134 -12.47 -13.05 -0.94
N ILE A 135 -12.82 -12.80 -2.22
CA ILE A 135 -13.31 -11.49 -2.68
C ILE A 135 -14.63 -11.13 -2.00
N ARG A 136 -15.53 -12.10 -1.79
CA ARG A 136 -16.80 -11.84 -1.10
C ARG A 136 -16.59 -11.42 0.36
N ILE A 137 -15.63 -12.03 1.06
CA ILE A 137 -15.24 -11.60 2.42
C ILE A 137 -14.79 -10.14 2.42
N ASP A 138 -13.85 -9.76 1.54
CA ASP A 138 -13.39 -8.37 1.40
C ASP A 138 -14.56 -7.40 1.11
N LEU A 139 -15.43 -7.75 0.17
CA LEU A 139 -16.60 -6.95 -0.19
C LEU A 139 -17.59 -6.77 0.98
N ILE A 140 -17.89 -7.84 1.72
CA ILE A 140 -18.75 -7.77 2.92
C ILE A 140 -18.09 -6.89 3.98
N THR A 141 -16.79 -7.04 4.22
CA THR A 141 -16.04 -6.17 5.15
C THR A 141 -16.20 -4.69 4.77
N LYS A 142 -16.08 -4.34 3.48
CA LYS A 142 -16.19 -2.96 3.01
C LYS A 142 -17.61 -2.39 3.03
N VAL A 143 -18.64 -3.22 2.88
CA VAL A 143 -20.04 -2.76 2.77
C VAL A 143 -20.78 -2.82 4.10
N PHE A 144 -20.60 -3.91 4.86
CA PHE A 144 -21.35 -4.20 6.09
C PHE A 144 -20.48 -4.28 7.35
N GLY A 145 -19.17 -4.14 7.21
CA GLY A 145 -18.23 -4.22 8.32
C GLY A 145 -17.75 -5.64 8.64
N ILE A 146 -16.81 -5.70 9.57
CA ILE A 146 -16.03 -6.91 9.87
C ILE A 146 -16.89 -8.00 10.50
N ASP A 147 -17.81 -7.65 11.40
CA ASP A 147 -18.65 -8.64 12.07
C ASP A 147 -19.57 -9.37 11.09
N ALA A 148 -19.94 -8.73 9.98
CA ALA A 148 -20.69 -9.37 8.90
C ALA A 148 -19.81 -10.33 8.09
N ALA A 149 -18.56 -9.94 7.83
CA ALA A 149 -17.60 -10.77 7.11
C ALA A 149 -17.20 -12.01 7.92
N GLU A 150 -17.03 -11.86 9.25
CA GLU A 150 -16.77 -12.96 10.17
C GLU A 150 -17.93 -13.95 10.22
N ARG A 151 -19.17 -13.47 10.35
CA ARG A 151 -20.37 -14.33 10.28
C ARG A 151 -20.46 -15.09 8.95
N TYR A 152 -20.15 -14.41 7.84
CA TYR A 152 -20.11 -15.05 6.53
C TYR A 152 -19.04 -16.15 6.47
N PHE A 153 -17.81 -15.85 6.89
CA PHE A 153 -16.71 -16.81 6.94
C PHE A 153 -17.05 -18.02 7.81
N GLU A 154 -17.59 -17.80 9.01
CA GLU A 154 -17.92 -18.92 9.90
C GLU A 154 -19.04 -19.81 9.36
N GLY A 155 -19.98 -19.23 8.63
CA GLY A 155 -21.04 -19.95 7.92
C GLY A 155 -20.60 -20.65 6.63
N LEU A 156 -19.35 -20.48 6.17
CA LEU A 156 -18.86 -21.21 5.00
C LEU A 156 -18.75 -22.71 5.28
N PRO A 157 -19.06 -23.58 4.30
CA PRO A 157 -18.79 -25.01 4.41
C PRO A 157 -17.28 -25.23 4.57
N VAL A 158 -16.90 -26.33 5.23
CA VAL A 158 -15.49 -26.67 5.49
C VAL A 158 -14.68 -26.72 4.19
N THR A 159 -15.27 -27.16 3.09
CA THR A 159 -14.65 -27.19 1.75
C THR A 159 -14.33 -25.81 1.17
N ALA A 160 -15.06 -24.77 1.57
CA ALA A 160 -14.82 -23.39 1.15
C ALA A 160 -13.94 -22.60 2.13
N LYS A 161 -13.62 -23.14 3.32
CA LYS A 161 -12.67 -22.55 4.27
C LYS A 161 -11.24 -22.88 3.85
N THR A 162 -10.80 -22.31 2.72
CA THR A 162 -9.48 -22.53 2.14
C THR A 162 -8.48 -21.44 2.54
N SER A 163 -7.19 -21.61 2.21
CA SER A 163 -6.15 -20.65 2.59
C SER A 163 -6.43 -19.23 2.08
N GLU A 164 -7.10 -19.08 0.92
CA GLU A 164 -7.51 -17.77 0.40
C GLU A 164 -8.56 -17.08 1.29
N THR A 165 -9.56 -17.82 1.78
CA THR A 165 -10.62 -17.27 2.64
C THR A 165 -10.09 -16.89 4.03
N TYR A 166 -9.21 -17.72 4.60
CA TYR A 166 -8.49 -17.40 5.84
C TYR A 166 -7.65 -16.13 5.67
N THR A 167 -6.89 -16.03 4.57
CA THR A 167 -6.06 -14.85 4.27
C THR A 167 -6.92 -13.59 4.09
N ALA A 168 -8.10 -13.69 3.45
CA ALA A 168 -9.00 -12.56 3.25
C ALA A 168 -9.61 -12.05 4.56
N LEU A 169 -10.01 -12.95 5.47
CA LEU A 169 -10.49 -12.56 6.79
C LEU A 169 -9.36 -11.96 7.64
N LEU A 170 -8.16 -12.57 7.58
CA LEU A 170 -6.98 -12.03 8.25
C LEU A 170 -6.62 -10.63 7.75
N HIS A 171 -6.66 -10.40 6.44
CA HIS A 171 -6.49 -9.09 5.82
C HIS A 171 -7.53 -8.08 6.33
N SER A 172 -8.79 -8.51 6.49
CA SER A 172 -9.86 -7.68 7.03
C SER A 172 -9.59 -7.27 8.48
N TYR A 173 -9.15 -8.21 9.33
CA TYR A 173 -8.74 -7.90 10.72
C TYR A 173 -7.50 -7.00 10.77
N ALA A 174 -6.51 -7.26 9.92
CA ALA A 174 -5.28 -6.47 9.83
C ALA A 174 -5.58 -5.02 9.45
N GLY A 175 -6.39 -4.81 8.40
CA GLY A 175 -6.79 -3.48 7.94
C GLY A 175 -7.57 -2.67 8.98
N ALA A 176 -8.31 -3.36 9.85
CA ALA A 176 -9.05 -2.76 10.94
C ALA A 176 -8.30 -2.71 12.28
N LYS A 177 -7.06 -3.21 12.30
CA LYS A 177 -6.20 -3.27 13.49
C LYS A 177 -6.80 -4.06 14.67
N LEU A 178 -7.62 -5.07 14.38
CA LEU A 178 -8.19 -5.95 15.40
C LEU A 178 -7.18 -7.03 15.80
N THR A 179 -6.14 -6.64 16.54
CA THR A 179 -4.99 -7.51 16.85
C THR A 179 -5.39 -8.82 17.51
N GLY A 180 -6.27 -8.79 18.52
CA GLY A 180 -6.71 -10.01 19.20
C GLY A 180 -7.42 -11.01 18.27
N LYS A 181 -8.36 -10.55 17.44
CA LYS A 181 -9.05 -11.41 16.47
C LYS A 181 -8.10 -11.95 15.39
N ALA A 182 -7.14 -11.13 14.95
CA ALA A 182 -6.14 -11.56 13.98
C ALA A 182 -5.20 -12.62 14.56
N GLU A 183 -4.73 -12.45 15.80
CA GLU A 183 -3.90 -13.44 16.50
C GLU A 183 -4.65 -14.76 16.69
N GLU A 184 -5.92 -14.73 17.11
CA GLU A 184 -6.76 -15.93 17.24
C GLU A 184 -6.94 -16.66 15.90
N LEU A 185 -7.24 -15.93 14.82
CA LEU A 185 -7.34 -16.52 13.49
C LEU A 185 -5.99 -17.07 13.02
N TYR A 186 -4.89 -16.43 13.39
CA TYR A 186 -3.54 -16.87 13.04
C TYR A 186 -3.14 -18.16 13.77
N GLU A 187 -3.58 -18.36 15.02
CA GLU A 187 -3.44 -19.66 15.70
C GLU A 187 -4.18 -20.77 14.91
N ARG A 188 -5.42 -20.51 14.48
CA ARG A 188 -6.18 -21.46 13.64
C ARG A 188 -5.48 -21.76 12.31
N ILE A 189 -4.83 -20.76 11.70
CA ILE A 189 -4.03 -20.93 10.49
C ILE A 189 -2.87 -21.89 10.75
N LYS A 190 -2.13 -21.71 11.86
CA LYS A 190 -0.99 -22.56 12.24
C LYS A 190 -1.37 -24.00 12.57
N GLU A 191 -2.55 -24.20 13.15
CA GLU A 191 -3.07 -25.53 13.49
C GLU A 191 -3.73 -26.24 12.30
N SER A 192 -4.02 -25.52 11.21
CA SER A 192 -4.66 -26.11 10.04
C SER A 192 -3.68 -26.88 9.17
N ASN A 193 -4.18 -27.90 8.47
CA ASN A 193 -3.40 -28.66 7.47
C ASN A 193 -3.40 -27.98 6.08
N LEU A 194 -3.73 -26.69 6.01
CA LEU A 194 -3.81 -25.94 4.75
C LEU A 194 -2.43 -25.41 4.35
N SER A 195 -2.19 -25.31 3.04
CA SER A 195 -0.98 -24.68 2.51
C SER A 195 -1.20 -23.18 2.33
N PHE A 196 -0.45 -22.38 3.09
CA PHE A 196 -0.45 -20.92 2.99
C PHE A 196 0.78 -20.42 2.25
N ASN A 197 0.67 -19.23 1.69
CA ASN A 197 1.77 -18.54 1.00
C ASN A 197 2.27 -17.36 1.84
N ALA A 198 3.35 -16.71 1.36
CA ALA A 198 3.96 -15.57 2.04
C ALA A 198 2.98 -14.44 2.36
N LEU A 199 1.93 -14.24 1.53
CA LEU A 199 0.91 -13.21 1.75
C LEU A 199 0.25 -13.33 3.12
N THR A 200 -0.04 -14.54 3.59
CA THR A 200 -0.73 -14.75 4.88
C THR A 200 0.12 -14.24 6.05
N TYR A 201 1.40 -14.57 6.05
CA TYR A 201 2.37 -14.13 7.06
C TYR A 201 2.62 -12.62 6.94
N ASN A 202 2.70 -12.11 5.71
CA ASN A 202 2.86 -10.69 5.43
C ASN A 202 1.70 -9.85 5.99
N GLU A 203 0.47 -10.37 6.03
CA GLU A 203 -0.66 -9.69 6.68
C GLU A 203 -0.45 -9.57 8.20
N MET A 204 0.02 -10.63 8.88
CA MET A 204 0.37 -10.54 10.31
C MET A 204 1.54 -9.59 10.57
N MET A 205 2.61 -9.69 9.78
CA MET A 205 3.76 -8.78 9.89
C MET A 205 3.33 -7.32 9.68
N THR A 206 2.47 -7.06 8.70
CA THR A 206 1.90 -5.73 8.42
C THR A 206 1.05 -5.25 9.58
N LEU A 207 0.18 -6.10 10.14
CA LEU A 207 -0.63 -5.76 11.31
C LEU A 207 0.26 -5.39 12.49
N TYR A 208 1.22 -6.24 12.87
CA TYR A 208 2.13 -5.98 13.97
C TYR A 208 2.92 -4.69 13.78
N MET A 209 3.40 -4.46 12.56
CA MET A 209 3.99 -3.18 12.21
C MET A 209 2.99 -2.04 12.44
N SER A 210 1.77 -2.12 11.92
CA SER A 210 0.77 -1.04 12.00
C SER A 210 0.28 -0.68 13.41
N VAL A 211 0.47 -1.57 14.38
CA VAL A 211 0.12 -1.39 15.81
C VAL A 211 1.34 -1.19 16.71
N GLY A 212 2.56 -1.15 16.16
CA GLY A 212 3.79 -0.86 16.93
C GLY A 212 4.53 -2.09 17.49
N HIS A 213 3.97 -3.28 17.35
CA HIS A 213 4.50 -4.56 17.86
C HIS A 213 5.58 -5.16 16.94
N VAL A 214 6.55 -4.36 16.48
CA VAL A 214 7.56 -4.80 15.51
C VAL A 214 8.45 -5.94 16.03
N GLU A 215 8.56 -6.12 17.34
CA GLU A 215 9.26 -7.25 17.96
C GLU A 215 8.65 -8.61 17.62
N LYS A 216 7.36 -8.65 17.23
CA LYS A 216 6.70 -9.89 16.81
C LYS A 216 6.97 -10.24 15.34
N VAL A 217 7.51 -9.33 14.54
CA VAL A 217 7.76 -9.55 13.11
C VAL A 217 8.77 -10.69 12.86
N PRO A 218 9.94 -10.75 13.54
CA PRO A 218 10.86 -11.89 13.39
C PRO A 218 10.24 -13.24 13.74
N ILE A 219 9.35 -13.28 14.75
CA ILE A 219 8.64 -14.51 15.17
C ILE A 219 7.78 -15.04 14.02
N VAL A 220 7.09 -14.15 13.29
CA VAL A 220 6.27 -14.53 12.12
C VAL A 220 7.14 -15.05 10.97
N VAL A 221 8.34 -14.49 10.77
CA VAL A 221 9.30 -14.97 9.76
C VAL A 221 9.82 -16.36 10.11
N GLU A 222 10.11 -16.62 11.40
CA GLU A 222 10.51 -17.95 11.85
C GLU A 222 9.40 -18.99 11.63
N GLU A 223 8.14 -18.66 11.91
CA GLU A 223 6.99 -19.53 11.57
C GLU A 223 6.90 -19.77 10.06
N LEU A 224 6.96 -18.71 9.24
CA LEU A 224 6.95 -18.81 7.77
C LEU A 224 8.01 -19.80 7.27
N LYS A 225 9.24 -19.73 7.80
CA LYS A 225 10.34 -20.63 7.46
C LYS A 225 10.13 -22.04 8.00
N ARG A 226 9.61 -22.20 9.22
CA ARG A 226 9.27 -23.50 9.82
C ARG A 226 8.21 -24.24 9.00
N GLN A 227 7.28 -23.49 8.42
CA GLN A 227 6.27 -23.99 7.48
C GLN A 227 6.79 -24.17 6.05
N LYS A 228 8.10 -23.99 5.82
CA LYS A 228 8.80 -24.14 4.52
C LYS A 228 8.22 -23.24 3.42
N VAL A 229 7.64 -22.10 3.80
CA VAL A 229 7.22 -21.07 2.86
C VAL A 229 8.41 -20.16 2.62
N ALA A 230 8.77 -19.91 1.35
CA ALA A 230 9.86 -19.01 1.03
C ALA A 230 9.45 -17.55 1.30
N PRO A 231 10.28 -16.74 1.98
CA PRO A 231 9.99 -15.32 2.14
C PRO A 231 9.97 -14.64 0.76
N ASP A 232 9.00 -13.76 0.53
CA ASP A 232 8.96 -12.95 -0.69
C ASP A 232 9.60 -11.57 -0.48
N ILE A 233 9.73 -10.79 -1.55
CA ILE A 233 10.29 -9.42 -1.48
C ILE A 233 9.56 -8.57 -0.45
N PHE A 234 8.24 -8.76 -0.32
CA PHE A 234 7.45 -8.01 0.64
C PHE A 234 7.71 -8.47 2.07
N THR A 235 7.86 -9.78 2.32
CA THR A 235 8.27 -10.36 3.60
C THR A 235 9.59 -9.76 4.04
N TYR A 236 10.59 -9.79 3.17
CA TYR A 236 11.90 -9.26 3.48
C TYR A 236 11.88 -7.75 3.73
N ASN A 237 11.10 -6.98 2.96
CA ASN A 237 10.91 -5.55 3.20
C ASN A 237 10.29 -5.27 4.58
N LEU A 238 9.27 -6.04 4.98
CA LEU A 238 8.64 -5.91 6.30
C LEU A 238 9.63 -6.29 7.42
N TRP A 239 10.39 -7.37 7.22
CA TRP A 239 11.38 -7.84 8.19
C TRP A 239 12.50 -6.82 8.37
N ILE A 240 13.11 -6.36 7.29
CA ILE A 240 14.14 -5.31 7.30
C ILE A 240 13.59 -4.00 7.92
N SER A 241 12.34 -3.63 7.61
CA SER A 241 11.68 -2.46 8.21
C SER A 241 11.52 -2.61 9.73
N SER A 242 11.17 -3.80 10.21
CA SER A 242 11.09 -4.08 11.65
C SER A 242 12.45 -3.98 12.35
N CYS A 243 13.53 -4.39 11.67
CA CYS A 243 14.90 -4.29 12.19
C CYS A 243 15.40 -2.83 12.23
N ALA A 244 15.08 -2.02 11.22
CA ALA A 244 15.35 -0.58 11.25
C ALA A 244 14.60 0.11 12.40
N ALA A 245 13.35 -0.28 12.64
CA ALA A 245 12.56 0.26 13.75
C ALA A 245 13.15 -0.12 15.13
N THR A 246 13.96 -1.18 15.22
CA THR A 246 14.63 -1.61 16.46
C THR A 246 16.12 -1.23 16.49
N LEU A 247 16.63 -0.53 15.47
CA LEU A 247 18.06 -0.21 15.27
C LEU A 247 18.97 -1.44 15.26
N ASN A 248 18.44 -2.61 14.88
CA ASN A 248 19.22 -3.84 14.84
C ASN A 248 19.93 -4.01 13.49
N ILE A 249 21.01 -3.25 13.28
CA ILE A 249 21.80 -3.26 12.02
C ILE A 249 22.41 -4.63 11.74
N ASN A 250 22.84 -5.36 12.78
CA ASN A 250 23.41 -6.69 12.63
C ASN A 250 22.41 -7.67 12.02
N GLU A 251 21.16 -7.58 12.46
CA GLU A 251 20.08 -8.39 11.90
C GLU A 251 19.77 -7.99 10.46
N VAL A 252 19.77 -6.69 10.13
CA VAL A 252 19.63 -6.25 8.73
C VAL A 252 20.70 -6.88 7.85
N ARG A 253 21.97 -6.92 8.31
CA ARG A 253 23.06 -7.56 7.56
C ARG A 253 22.82 -9.04 7.34
N ARG A 254 22.41 -9.76 8.39
CA ARG A 254 22.06 -11.18 8.30
C ARG A 254 20.95 -11.43 7.28
N ILE A 255 19.92 -10.58 7.27
CA ILE A 255 18.83 -10.68 6.30
C ILE A 255 19.35 -10.44 4.87
N LEU A 256 20.21 -9.44 4.67
CA LEU A 256 20.79 -9.16 3.35
C LEU A 256 21.68 -10.30 2.84
N GLU A 257 22.43 -10.96 3.74
CA GLU A 257 23.21 -12.15 3.42
C GLU A 257 22.31 -13.33 3.02
N GLU A 258 21.25 -13.59 3.80
CA GLU A 258 20.25 -14.62 3.49
C GLU A 258 19.61 -14.37 2.11
N MET A 259 19.21 -13.13 1.87
CA MET A 259 18.66 -12.68 0.59
C MET A 259 19.68 -12.63 -0.57
N SER A 260 20.98 -12.81 -0.30
CA SER A 260 22.01 -12.98 -1.34
C SER A 260 22.20 -14.45 -1.71
N CYS A 261 21.92 -15.35 -0.78
CA CYS A 261 22.04 -16.80 -0.96
C CYS A 261 20.78 -17.42 -1.59
N ASP A 262 19.63 -16.75 -1.52
CA ASP A 262 18.41 -17.21 -2.17
C ASP A 262 18.53 -17.12 -3.71
N SER A 263 18.49 -18.29 -4.36
CA SER A 263 18.73 -18.50 -5.79
C SER A 263 17.63 -17.96 -6.73
N SER A 264 16.57 -17.36 -6.18
CA SER A 264 15.52 -16.64 -6.91
C SER A 264 15.83 -15.15 -7.13
N SER A 265 17.05 -14.71 -6.82
CA SER A 265 17.48 -13.31 -6.83
C SER A 265 17.44 -12.68 -8.23
N ASN A 266 16.46 -11.81 -8.42
CA ASN A 266 16.35 -10.92 -9.57
C ASN A 266 17.54 -9.91 -9.57
N GLU A 267 18.04 -9.48 -10.74
CA GLU A 267 19.14 -8.51 -10.82
C GLU A 267 18.87 -7.21 -10.04
N ASP A 268 17.60 -6.77 -10.02
CA ASP A 268 17.15 -5.60 -9.26
C ASP A 268 17.35 -5.77 -7.75
N TRP A 269 17.26 -7.02 -7.29
CA TRP A 269 17.41 -7.36 -5.90
C TRP A 269 18.88 -7.38 -5.45
N MET A 270 19.80 -7.92 -6.27
CA MET A 270 21.24 -7.84 -6.01
C MET A 270 21.74 -6.39 -5.94
N ARG A 271 21.15 -5.49 -6.73
CA ARG A 271 21.42 -4.04 -6.68
C ARG A 271 20.96 -3.43 -5.35
N TYR A 272 19.77 -3.79 -4.85
CA TYR A 272 19.27 -3.35 -3.55
C TYR A 272 20.18 -3.81 -2.41
N ILE A 273 20.60 -5.07 -2.38
CA ILE A 273 21.53 -5.59 -1.36
C ILE A 273 22.84 -4.83 -1.38
N LYS A 274 23.42 -4.64 -2.58
CA LYS A 274 24.69 -3.94 -2.74
C LYS A 274 24.61 -2.50 -2.24
N LEU A 275 23.57 -1.76 -2.60
CA LEU A 275 23.34 -0.40 -2.11
C LEU A 275 23.15 -0.38 -0.59
N THR A 276 22.33 -1.28 -0.05
CA THR A 276 22.07 -1.33 1.40
C THR A 276 23.34 -1.67 2.18
N ASN A 277 24.17 -2.61 1.69
CA ASN A 277 25.46 -2.95 2.29
C ASN A 277 26.46 -1.79 2.23
N ILE A 278 26.51 -1.06 1.12
CA ILE A 278 27.33 0.14 0.98
C ILE A 278 26.95 1.17 2.05
N TYR A 279 25.66 1.45 2.22
CA TYR A 279 25.19 2.43 3.20
C TYR A 279 25.35 1.94 4.66
N ILE A 280 25.13 0.66 4.94
CA ILE A 280 25.42 0.08 6.25
C ILE A 280 26.91 0.18 6.59
N ALA A 281 27.79 -0.10 5.63
CA ALA A 281 29.24 0.06 5.79
C ALA A 281 29.64 1.52 6.02
N THR A 282 29.00 2.47 5.33
CA THR A 282 29.28 3.92 5.47
C THR A 282 28.71 4.54 6.74
N GLY A 283 27.67 3.95 7.33
CA GLY A 283 27.19 4.27 8.66
C GLY A 283 28.17 3.87 9.77
N HIS A 284 29.00 2.85 9.51
CA HIS A 284 30.08 2.41 10.41
C HIS A 284 31.42 3.13 10.16
N LEU A 285 31.68 3.61 8.93
CA LEU A 285 32.89 4.34 8.53
C LEU A 285 32.92 5.82 9.00
N VAL A 286 32.18 6.18 10.05
CA VAL A 286 32.31 7.51 10.69
C VAL A 286 33.69 7.70 11.35
N ASN A 287 34.53 6.66 11.39
CA ASN A 287 35.94 6.77 11.77
C ASN A 287 36.93 6.79 10.60
N ALA A 288 36.49 6.78 9.34
CA ALA A 288 37.41 6.89 8.20
C ALA A 288 36.78 7.70 7.06
N GLU A 289 37.22 8.95 6.98
CA GLU A 289 37.12 9.82 5.81
C GLU A 289 37.46 9.03 4.53
N SER A 290 36.52 8.90 3.59
CA SER A 290 36.90 8.87 2.18
C SER A 290 35.71 9.14 1.23
N ASP A 291 35.99 10.04 0.29
CA ASP A 291 35.19 10.49 -0.86
C ASP A 291 34.88 9.42 -1.92
N SER A 292 35.06 8.13 -1.65
CA SER A 292 35.13 7.11 -2.71
C SER A 292 33.79 6.62 -3.28
N LEU A 293 32.65 7.22 -2.91
CA LEU A 293 31.32 6.66 -3.17
C LEU A 293 30.47 7.37 -4.23
N VAL A 294 30.81 8.61 -4.54
CA VAL A 294 30.07 9.49 -5.45
C VAL A 294 30.07 9.00 -6.90
N GLU A 295 31.02 8.14 -7.29
CA GLU A 295 31.19 7.68 -8.66
C GLU A 295 30.24 6.51 -9.02
N THR A 296 29.84 5.69 -8.05
CA THR A 296 28.90 4.57 -8.25
C THR A 296 27.42 4.98 -8.20
N GLU A 297 27.12 6.20 -7.76
CA GLU A 297 25.76 6.71 -7.53
C GLU A 297 25.09 7.31 -8.79
N LYS A 298 25.84 7.49 -9.89
CA LYS A 298 25.34 8.08 -11.15
C LYS A 298 24.36 7.18 -11.93
N GLY A 299 24.11 5.95 -11.46
CA GLY A 299 23.29 4.95 -12.15
C GLY A 299 21.87 4.78 -11.63
N ILE A 300 21.45 5.56 -10.62
CA ILE A 300 20.22 5.23 -9.87
C ILE A 300 18.96 5.63 -10.67
N THR A 301 18.23 4.64 -11.18
CA THR A 301 16.97 4.73 -11.91
C THR A 301 15.73 4.62 -11.00
N GLN A 302 14.55 4.96 -11.52
CA GLN A 302 13.28 5.07 -10.78
C GLN A 302 12.86 3.80 -10.01
N ARG A 303 13.41 2.62 -10.36
CA ARG A 303 13.13 1.33 -9.67
C ARG A 303 13.76 1.22 -8.28
N GLU A 304 14.72 2.09 -7.94
CA GLU A 304 15.54 1.97 -6.72
C GLU A 304 15.05 2.86 -5.55
N TRP A 305 13.85 3.43 -5.64
CA TRP A 305 13.31 4.34 -4.61
C TRP A 305 12.83 3.66 -3.34
N ILE A 306 12.48 2.38 -3.40
CA ILE A 306 12.15 1.58 -2.19
C ILE A 306 13.38 1.46 -1.28
N THR A 307 14.59 1.47 -1.86
CA THR A 307 15.88 1.47 -1.14
C THR A 307 16.09 2.74 -0.33
N TYR A 308 15.69 3.91 -0.85
CA TYR A 308 15.84 5.17 -0.13
C TYR A 308 14.88 5.27 1.06
N ASP A 309 13.62 4.86 0.93
CA ASP A 309 12.65 4.88 2.04
C ASP A 309 13.20 4.12 3.27
N PHE A 310 13.83 2.96 3.05
CA PHE A 310 14.49 2.18 4.10
C PHE A 310 15.67 2.92 4.73
N LEU A 311 16.60 3.42 3.91
CA LEU A 311 17.81 4.11 4.38
C LEU A 311 17.46 5.38 5.17
N ILE A 312 16.47 6.13 4.70
CA ILE A 312 16.01 7.37 5.32
C ILE A 312 15.48 7.13 6.74
N ILE A 313 14.71 6.07 6.96
CA ILE A 313 14.23 5.77 8.31
C ILE A 313 15.33 5.11 9.15
N LEU A 314 16.18 4.24 8.59
CA LEU A 314 17.31 3.68 9.33
C LEU A 314 18.19 4.79 9.91
N TYR A 315 18.61 5.76 9.10
CA TYR A 315 19.44 6.87 9.57
C TYR A 315 18.70 7.84 10.47
N ALA A 316 17.39 8.05 10.27
CA ALA A 316 16.57 8.82 11.23
C ALA A 316 16.43 8.12 12.58
N GLY A 317 16.41 6.79 12.57
CA GLY A 317 16.50 5.97 13.78
C GLY A 317 17.86 6.11 14.48
N LEU A 318 18.94 6.15 13.70
CA LEU A 318 20.32 6.29 14.19
C LEU A 318 20.69 7.73 14.58
N GLY A 319 19.82 8.72 14.35
CA GLY A 319 20.13 10.12 14.63
C GLY A 319 21.09 10.79 13.63
N ASN A 320 21.36 10.16 12.50
CA ASN A 320 22.39 10.60 11.56
C ASN A 320 21.81 11.55 10.49
N LYS A 321 21.81 12.85 10.79
CA LYS A 321 21.33 13.91 9.89
C LYS A 321 22.13 13.99 8.60
N ASP A 322 23.46 13.90 8.66
CA ASP A 322 24.34 14.10 7.49
C ASP A 322 24.04 13.10 6.37
N ARG A 323 23.70 11.86 6.73
CA ARG A 323 23.30 10.83 5.76
C ARG A 323 21.91 11.09 5.19
N ILE A 324 20.96 11.61 5.99
CA ILE A 324 19.65 12.02 5.48
C ILE A 324 19.81 13.19 4.51
N ASP A 325 20.68 14.16 4.81
CA ASP A 325 21.01 15.28 3.92
C ASP A 325 21.64 14.79 2.61
N GLN A 326 22.55 13.81 2.69
CA GLN A 326 23.16 13.20 1.51
C GLN A 326 22.12 12.48 0.64
N ILE A 327 21.25 11.66 1.25
CA ILE A 327 20.17 10.98 0.53
C ILE A 327 19.22 12.00 -0.09
N TRP A 328 18.83 13.04 0.65
CA TRP A 328 17.98 14.11 0.15
C TRP A 328 18.60 14.81 -1.06
N LYS A 329 19.90 15.14 -0.99
CA LYS A 329 20.64 15.71 -2.13
C LYS A 329 20.63 14.79 -3.34
N CYS A 330 20.86 13.48 -3.15
CA CYS A 330 20.81 12.50 -4.23
C CYS A 330 19.42 12.40 -4.86
N LEU A 331 18.37 12.36 -4.04
CA LEU A 331 16.97 12.34 -4.51
C LEU A 331 16.66 13.58 -5.35
N ARG A 332 17.16 14.75 -4.97
CA ARG A 332 16.99 16.01 -5.71
C ARG A 332 17.76 16.07 -7.03
N MET A 333 18.93 15.45 -7.10
CA MET A 333 19.79 15.46 -8.28
C MET A 333 19.37 14.42 -9.33
N THR A 334 18.50 13.49 -8.95
CA THR A 334 17.96 12.48 -9.87
C THR A 334 16.98 13.14 -10.85
N ARG A 335 17.13 12.88 -12.16
CA ARG A 335 16.27 13.47 -13.21
C ARG A 335 14.80 13.00 -13.18
N ASN A 336 14.45 12.06 -12.29
CA ASN A 336 13.15 11.42 -12.23
C ASN A 336 12.24 12.02 -11.14
N LYS A 337 10.94 12.02 -11.38
CA LYS A 337 9.90 12.71 -10.57
C LYS A 337 9.61 12.02 -9.23
N MET A 338 10.09 12.56 -8.11
CA MET A 338 9.82 12.04 -6.77
C MET A 338 8.31 11.88 -6.49
N THR A 339 7.91 10.79 -5.82
CA THR A 339 6.51 10.57 -5.44
C THR A 339 6.16 11.23 -4.09
N SER A 340 4.88 11.46 -3.82
CA SER A 340 4.36 11.91 -2.50
C SER A 340 4.96 11.09 -1.35
N ARG A 341 5.07 9.77 -1.52
CA ARG A 341 5.66 8.85 -0.53
C ARG A 341 7.10 9.22 -0.18
N ASN A 342 7.92 9.59 -1.16
CA ASN A 342 9.33 9.90 -0.91
C ASN A 342 9.49 11.21 -0.13
N TYR A 343 8.69 12.23 -0.44
CA TYR A 343 8.64 13.47 0.33
C TYR A 343 8.21 13.20 1.77
N VAL A 344 7.16 12.39 1.95
CA VAL A 344 6.66 11.99 3.27
C VAL A 344 7.73 11.27 4.09
N CYS A 345 8.49 10.34 3.50
CA CYS A 345 9.60 9.67 4.18
C CYS A 345 10.69 10.66 4.63
N ILE A 346 11.17 11.55 3.76
CA ILE A 346 12.19 12.54 4.14
C ILE A 346 11.67 13.52 5.20
N LEU A 347 10.45 14.05 5.03
CA LEU A 347 9.80 14.95 5.98
C LEU A 347 9.73 14.31 7.37
N SER A 348 9.26 13.07 7.41
CA SER A 348 9.13 12.34 8.66
C SER A 348 10.45 12.16 9.37
N SER A 349 11.51 11.88 8.63
CA SER A 349 12.85 11.65 9.18
C SER A 349 13.44 12.92 9.77
N TYR A 350 13.37 14.06 9.07
CA TYR A 350 13.80 15.33 9.66
C TYR A 350 12.97 15.74 10.86
N LEU A 351 11.64 15.54 10.79
CA LEU A 351 10.76 15.85 11.91
C LEU A 351 11.04 14.94 13.13
N MET A 352 11.38 13.67 12.89
CA MET A 352 11.85 12.76 13.94
C MET A 352 13.13 13.22 14.61
N LEU A 353 14.03 13.86 13.88
CA LEU A 353 15.26 14.43 14.45
C LEU A 353 15.05 15.83 15.06
N GLY A 354 13.87 16.43 14.88
CA GLY A 354 13.57 17.78 15.36
C GLY A 354 14.12 18.89 14.45
N HIS A 355 14.52 18.56 13.22
CA HIS A 355 15.09 19.48 12.24
C HIS A 355 14.00 20.20 11.43
N LEU A 356 13.27 21.11 12.08
CA LEU A 356 12.10 21.79 11.50
C LEU A 356 12.42 22.68 10.30
N LYS A 357 13.65 23.21 10.22
CA LYS A 357 14.09 24.04 9.09
C LYS A 357 14.10 23.21 7.81
N GLU A 358 14.74 22.05 7.85
CA GLU A 358 14.80 21.09 6.74
C GLU A 358 13.42 20.55 6.39
N VAL A 359 12.54 20.32 7.37
CA VAL A 359 11.13 19.98 7.12
C VAL A 359 10.44 21.05 6.27
N GLY A 360 10.64 22.33 6.60
CA GLY A 360 10.10 23.45 5.85
C GLY A 360 10.62 23.52 4.41
N GLU A 361 11.92 23.29 4.22
CA GLU A 361 12.57 23.26 2.89
C GLU A 361 12.01 22.14 2.00
N VAL A 362 11.75 20.96 2.58
CA VAL A 362 11.18 19.82 1.85
C VAL A 362 9.73 20.10 1.45
N ILE A 363 8.92 20.75 2.30
CA ILE A 363 7.55 21.19 1.97
C ILE A 363 7.57 22.19 0.80
N ASP A 364 8.42 23.20 0.86
CA ASP A 364 8.53 24.21 -0.20
C ASP A 364 8.88 23.56 -1.53
N GLN A 365 9.85 22.65 -1.52
CA GLN A 365 10.25 21.93 -2.72
C GLN A 365 9.11 21.05 -3.26
N TRP A 366 8.35 20.40 -2.40
CA TRP A 366 7.20 19.59 -2.83
C TRP A 366 6.12 20.46 -3.48
N LYS A 367 5.82 21.64 -2.91
CA LYS A 367 4.88 22.61 -3.51
C LYS A 367 5.34 23.15 -4.85
N GLN A 368 6.65 23.40 -4.99
CA GLN A 368 7.25 23.90 -6.23
C GLN A 368 7.41 22.81 -7.30
N SER A 369 7.25 21.54 -6.93
CA SER A 369 7.35 20.43 -7.88
C SER A 369 6.16 20.47 -8.85
N SER A 370 6.40 20.89 -10.09
CA SER A 370 5.39 20.86 -11.17
C SER A 370 5.01 19.44 -11.60
N THR A 371 5.71 18.46 -11.04
CA THR A 371 5.75 17.06 -11.44
C THR A 371 4.62 16.21 -10.84
N THR A 372 4.01 16.70 -9.76
CA THR A 372 3.26 15.95 -8.74
C THR A 372 2.44 16.92 -7.90
N GLU A 373 1.17 16.63 -7.63
CA GLU A 373 0.35 17.49 -6.76
C GLU A 373 0.81 17.36 -5.30
N PHE A 374 0.88 18.50 -4.60
CA PHE A 374 1.17 18.54 -3.17
C PHE A 374 0.02 17.88 -2.40
N ASP A 375 0.32 16.82 -1.66
CA ASP A 375 -0.66 16.07 -0.88
C ASP A 375 -0.75 16.65 0.54
N GLY A 376 -1.57 17.69 0.72
CA GLY A 376 -1.83 18.28 2.04
C GLY A 376 -2.39 17.27 3.05
N SER A 377 -3.14 16.27 2.59
CA SER A 377 -3.64 15.20 3.44
C SER A 377 -2.52 14.32 4.00
N ALA A 378 -1.38 14.20 3.30
CA ALA A 378 -0.21 13.50 3.81
C ALA A 378 0.41 14.21 5.02
N CYS A 379 0.44 15.55 5.00
CA CYS A 379 0.93 16.35 6.12
C CYS A 379 -0.02 16.26 7.32
N SER A 380 -1.33 16.29 7.10
CA SER A 380 -2.33 16.05 8.16
C SER A 380 -2.16 14.65 8.78
N ARG A 381 -2.01 13.62 7.93
CA ARG A 381 -1.79 12.25 8.39
C ARG A 381 -0.48 12.08 9.17
N LEU A 382 0.58 12.79 8.76
CA LEU A 382 1.83 12.86 9.50
C LEU A 382 1.61 13.48 10.88
N LEU A 383 0.92 14.62 10.95
CA LEU A 383 0.59 15.30 12.19
C LEU A 383 -0.16 14.37 13.16
N ASP A 384 -1.22 13.71 12.67
CA ASP A 384 -2.02 12.75 13.44
C ASP A 384 -1.15 11.59 13.92
N ALA A 385 -0.27 11.08 13.05
CA ALA A 385 0.66 10.01 13.41
C ALA A 385 1.62 10.42 14.54
N PHE A 386 2.21 11.62 14.51
CA PHE A 386 3.07 12.09 15.60
C PHE A 386 2.29 12.27 16.92
N ALA A 387 1.04 12.72 16.83
CA ALA A 387 0.16 12.86 18.00
C ALA A 387 -0.23 11.51 18.61
N GLU A 388 -0.65 10.54 17.79
CA GLU A 388 -1.00 9.18 18.22
C GLU A 388 0.19 8.45 18.85
N VAL A 389 1.41 8.74 18.40
CA VAL A 389 2.66 8.18 18.94
C VAL A 389 3.09 8.82 20.26
N GLY A 390 2.40 9.89 20.70
CA GLY A 390 2.75 10.62 21.93
C GLY A 390 3.91 11.61 21.76
N LEU A 391 4.34 11.90 20.53
CA LEU A 391 5.32 12.94 20.21
C LEU A 391 4.62 14.31 20.05
N THR A 392 3.86 14.71 21.07
CA THR A 392 2.97 15.88 21.02
C THR A 392 3.70 17.20 20.76
N GLU A 393 4.91 17.37 21.29
CA GLU A 393 5.74 18.56 21.06
C GLU A 393 6.17 18.67 19.58
N LYS A 394 6.57 17.55 18.96
CA LYS A 394 6.94 17.52 17.53
C LYS A 394 5.73 17.70 16.64
N ALA A 395 4.59 17.11 16.99
CA ALA A 395 3.33 17.33 16.31
C ALA A 395 2.93 18.82 16.37
N HIS A 396 2.99 19.44 17.55
CA HIS A 396 2.66 20.86 17.73
C HIS A 396 3.57 21.78 16.90
N ASN A 397 4.89 21.56 16.96
CA ASN A 397 5.84 22.33 16.18
C ASN A 397 5.65 22.14 14.67
N PHE A 398 5.29 20.93 14.24
CA PHE A 398 4.96 20.65 12.85
C PHE A 398 3.67 21.34 12.42
N HIS A 399 2.64 21.38 13.27
CA HIS A 399 1.40 22.12 13.01
C HIS A 399 1.68 23.61 12.80
N ILE A 400 2.50 24.23 13.66
CA ILE A 400 2.86 25.65 13.51
C ILE A 400 3.52 25.86 12.14
N LEU A 401 4.47 25.00 11.77
CA LEU A 401 5.13 25.07 10.47
C LEU A 401 4.16 24.88 9.29
N LEU A 402 3.18 23.99 9.41
CA LEU A 402 2.16 23.79 8.36
C LEU A 402 1.28 25.03 8.18
N VAL A 403 0.92 25.71 9.27
CA VAL A 403 0.18 26.99 9.24
C VAL A 403 1.04 28.07 8.56
N GLU A 404 2.29 28.23 8.98
CA GLU A 404 3.22 29.20 8.37
C GLU A 404 3.42 28.98 6.86
N LYS A 405 3.42 27.71 6.44
CA LYS A 405 3.57 27.32 5.03
C LYS A 405 2.26 27.39 4.25
N ASN A 406 1.12 27.77 4.84
CA ASN A 406 -0.22 27.71 4.21
C ASN A 406 -0.56 26.29 3.71
N CYS A 407 -0.38 25.28 4.54
CA CYS A 407 -0.68 23.86 4.25
C CYS A 407 -1.92 23.33 5.00
N ASP A 408 -2.71 24.21 5.60
CA ASP A 408 -3.71 23.81 6.60
C ASP A 408 -4.75 22.81 6.08
N PRO A 409 -5.05 21.75 6.84
CA PRO A 409 -6.31 21.03 6.71
C PRO A 409 -7.46 21.94 7.23
N PRO A 410 -8.66 21.87 6.63
CA PRO A 410 -9.80 22.63 7.12
C PRO A 410 -10.07 22.28 8.58
N SER A 411 -10.23 23.30 9.43
CA SER A 411 -10.59 23.15 10.85
C SER A 411 -11.77 22.18 11.03
N PRO A 412 -11.79 21.32 12.05
CA PRO A 412 -12.97 20.53 12.36
C PRO A 412 -14.12 21.51 12.64
N SER A 413 -15.17 21.41 11.82
CA SER A 413 -16.43 22.09 12.07
C SER A 413 -16.93 21.61 13.43
N LYS A 414 -17.21 22.56 14.33
CA LYS A 414 -17.87 22.29 15.61
C LYS A 414 -19.21 21.60 15.45
#